data_AF-A0A507E0P4-F1
#
_entry.id   AF-A0A507E0P4-F1
#
_cell.length_a   1.000
_cell.length_b   1.000
_cell.length_c   1.000
_cell.angle_alpha   90.00
_cell.angle_beta   90.00
_cell.angle_gamma   90.00
#
_symmetry.space_group_name_H-M   'P 1'
#
loop_
_entity.id
_entity.type
_entity.pdbx_description
1 polymer ?
#
loop_
_entity_poly.entity_id
_entity_poly.type
_entity_poly.pdbx_seq_one_letter_code
_entity_poly.pdbx_strand_id
1 'polypeptide(L)'
;MHSAQLIPVALLCLQSLLYVVLALYASIWGSPVDASVAKGAFSWDAGMAYTLEQTTFLNHVPYYVNPEMLSLHFSGANARKLLRFEKGVEKQHYRTLVYRCYLESEHKSQLLSQSHGFFSSIVNEEKLDAVNSFQMMSCNELKAWKSE
;
A
#
# COMPACT_ATOMS: atom_id res chain seq x y z
N MET A 1 -64.20 -19.28 5.87
CA MET A 1 -63.84 -17.92 6.36
C MET A 1 -62.64 -17.99 7.32
N HIS A 2 -61.44 -18.39 6.88
CA HIS A 2 -60.24 -18.50 7.75
C HIS A 2 -58.99 -17.76 7.20
N SER A 3 -59.11 -17.06 6.07
CA SER A 3 -57.95 -16.45 5.39
C SER A 3 -57.50 -15.11 5.98
N ALA A 4 -58.23 -14.53 6.93
CA ALA A 4 -58.00 -13.16 7.42
C ALA A 4 -56.99 -13.05 8.59
N GLN A 5 -56.53 -14.17 9.17
CA GLN A 5 -55.60 -14.16 10.30
C GLN A 5 -54.13 -14.44 9.94
N LEU A 6 -53.82 -14.77 8.67
CA LEU A 6 -52.47 -15.14 8.24
C LEU A 6 -51.58 -13.92 7.91
N ILE A 7 -52.19 -12.80 7.55
CA ILE A 7 -51.50 -11.54 7.18
C ILE A 7 -50.64 -10.97 8.34
N PRO A 8 -51.13 -10.87 9.59
CA PRO A 8 -50.32 -10.30 10.68
C PRO A 8 -49.13 -11.19 11.06
N VAL A 9 -49.26 -12.51 10.96
CA VAL A 9 -48.18 -13.45 11.32
C VAL A 9 -47.05 -13.37 10.29
N ALA A 10 -47.38 -13.28 8.99
CA ALA A 10 -46.38 -13.13 7.93
C ALA A 10 -45.57 -11.83 8.05
N LEU A 11 -46.24 -10.72 8.43
CA LEU A 11 -45.55 -9.44 8.65
C LEU A 11 -44.59 -9.50 9.84
N LEU A 12 -45.00 -10.13 10.95
CA LEU A 12 -44.16 -10.30 12.14
C LEU A 12 -42.94 -11.20 11.86
N CYS A 13 -43.10 -12.26 11.06
CA CYS A 13 -41.99 -13.11 10.62
C CYS A 13 -41.03 -12.37 9.68
N LEU A 14 -41.54 -11.53 8.77
CA LEU A 14 -40.69 -10.75 7.87
C LEU A 14 -39.87 -9.71 8.64
N GLN A 15 -40.49 -9.08 9.65
CA GLN A 15 -39.84 -8.10 10.51
C GLN A 15 -38.76 -8.75 11.40
N SER A 16 -39.01 -9.93 11.97
CA SER A 16 -37.99 -10.64 12.75
C SER A 16 -36.82 -11.11 11.89
N LEU A 17 -37.09 -11.58 10.66
CA LEU A 17 -36.04 -11.95 9.69
C LEU A 17 -35.14 -10.76 9.36
N LEU A 18 -35.71 -9.56 9.15
CA LEU A 18 -34.95 -8.35 8.86
C LEU A 18 -33.97 -7.99 10.00
N TYR A 19 -34.41 -8.10 11.26
CA TYR A 19 -33.53 -7.86 12.42
C TYR A 19 -32.40 -8.87 12.54
N VAL A 20 -32.67 -10.15 12.23
CA VAL A 20 -31.62 -11.18 12.21
C VAL A 20 -30.59 -10.90 11.11
N VAL A 21 -31.04 -10.51 9.92
CA VAL A 21 -30.13 -10.15 8.81
C VAL A 21 -29.27 -8.93 9.17
N LEU A 22 -29.87 -7.89 9.80
CA LEU A 22 -29.14 -6.71 10.28
C LEU A 22 -28.12 -7.06 11.37
N ALA A 23 -28.46 -7.96 12.30
CA ALA A 23 -27.53 -8.41 13.35
C ALA A 23 -26.36 -9.22 12.78
N LEU A 24 -26.62 -10.08 11.80
CA LEU A 24 -25.57 -10.84 11.10
C LEU A 24 -24.69 -9.92 10.26
N TYR A 25 -25.27 -8.93 9.58
CA TYR A 25 -24.50 -7.91 8.85
C TYR A 25 -23.62 -7.10 9.82
N ALA A 26 -24.15 -6.64 10.94
CA ALA A 26 -23.38 -5.94 11.96
C ALA A 26 -22.26 -6.82 12.55
N SER A 27 -22.43 -8.13 12.64
CA SER A 27 -21.39 -9.03 13.14
C SER A 27 -20.25 -9.25 12.13
N ILE A 28 -20.54 -9.20 10.83
CA ILE A 28 -19.56 -9.35 9.76
C ILE A 28 -18.75 -8.06 9.56
N TRP A 29 -19.38 -6.90 9.71
CA TRP A 29 -18.76 -5.59 9.43
C TRP A 29 -18.39 -4.79 10.70
N GLY A 30 -18.86 -5.20 11.87
CA GLY A 30 -18.80 -4.42 13.11
C GLY A 30 -17.67 -4.77 14.07
N SER A 31 -16.60 -5.42 13.62
CA SER A 31 -15.35 -5.37 14.38
C SER A 31 -14.58 -4.12 13.99
N PRO A 32 -14.52 -3.08 14.83
CA PRO A 32 -13.56 -2.00 14.66
C PRO A 32 -12.19 -2.57 15.06
N VAL A 33 -11.59 -3.35 14.17
CA VAL A 33 -10.15 -3.57 14.29
C VAL A 33 -9.54 -2.23 13.94
N ASP A 34 -8.99 -1.55 14.95
CA ASP A 34 -8.20 -0.36 14.72
C ASP A 34 -7.13 -0.74 13.69
N ALA A 35 -7.23 -0.16 12.49
CA ALA A 35 -6.38 -0.52 11.36
C ALA A 35 -4.89 -0.35 11.71
N SER A 36 -4.58 0.47 12.73
CA SER A 36 -3.23 0.66 13.23
C SER A 36 -2.66 -0.50 14.06
N VAL A 37 -3.51 -1.38 14.60
CA VAL A 37 -3.11 -2.58 15.37
C VAL A 37 -3.28 -3.84 14.51
N ALA A 38 -3.77 -3.70 13.28
CA ALA A 38 -3.92 -4.82 12.36
C ALA A 38 -2.57 -5.49 12.09
N LYS A 39 -2.55 -6.83 12.17
CA LYS A 39 -1.37 -7.63 11.92
C LYS A 39 -0.83 -7.39 10.51
N GLY A 40 0.37 -6.83 10.43
CA GLY A 40 1.04 -6.53 9.16
C GLY A 40 0.74 -5.14 8.60
N ALA A 41 0.15 -4.24 9.39
CA ALA A 41 0.04 -2.83 9.04
C ALA A 41 1.39 -2.11 9.24
N PHE A 42 1.71 -1.22 8.31
CA PHE A 42 2.89 -0.35 8.38
C PHE A 42 2.64 0.94 7.60
N SER A 43 3.50 1.92 7.80
CA SER A 43 3.50 3.19 7.08
C SER A 43 4.91 3.53 6.60
N TRP A 44 5.01 4.28 5.49
CA TRP A 44 6.28 4.86 5.05
C TRP A 44 6.66 6.10 5.86
N ASP A 45 5.65 6.77 6.43
CA ASP A 45 5.79 8.00 7.19
C ASP A 45 5.35 7.80 8.64
N ALA A 46 5.98 8.54 9.56
CA ALA A 46 5.57 8.58 10.94
C ALA A 46 4.15 9.14 11.08
N GLY A 47 3.36 8.56 11.97
CA GLY A 47 2.00 9.00 12.23
C GLY A 47 1.57 8.70 13.66
N MET A 48 0.35 9.14 14.04
CA MET A 48 -0.15 8.99 15.41
C MET A 48 -0.11 7.54 15.91
N ALA A 49 -0.31 6.57 15.01
CA ALA A 49 -0.33 5.15 15.36
C ALA A 49 0.88 4.36 14.85
N TYR A 50 1.74 4.96 14.03
CA TYR A 50 2.96 4.36 13.48
C TYR A 50 4.15 5.20 13.92
N THR A 51 4.60 4.98 15.15
CA THR A 51 5.59 5.84 15.82
C THR A 51 6.98 5.21 15.89
N LEU A 52 7.08 3.88 15.76
CA LEU A 52 8.35 3.17 15.87
C LEU A 52 8.94 2.95 14.47
N GLU A 53 10.06 3.61 14.20
CA GLU A 53 10.86 3.38 13.01
C GLU A 53 11.57 2.02 13.07
N GLN A 54 11.55 1.31 11.96
CA GLN A 54 12.22 0.04 11.74
C GLN A 54 12.87 0.05 10.36
N THR A 55 13.79 -0.88 10.16
CA THR A 55 14.54 -1.01 8.91
C THR A 55 14.57 -2.47 8.51
N THR A 56 14.23 -2.76 7.25
CA THR A 56 14.19 -4.15 6.78
C THR A 56 15.59 -4.76 6.72
N PHE A 57 15.68 -6.07 6.94
CA PHE A 57 16.99 -6.73 7.06
C PHE A 57 17.85 -6.72 5.78
N LEU A 58 17.25 -6.86 4.59
CA LEU A 58 18.03 -7.08 3.35
C LEU A 58 18.37 -5.77 2.64
N ASN A 59 17.34 -4.99 2.34
CA ASN A 59 17.44 -3.78 1.52
C ASN A 59 17.45 -2.50 2.37
N HIS A 60 17.43 -2.62 3.70
CA HIS A 60 17.48 -1.51 4.64
C HIS A 60 16.41 -0.44 4.37
N VAL A 61 15.21 -0.88 4.01
CA VAL A 61 14.09 0.03 3.73
C VAL A 61 13.52 0.54 5.06
N PRO A 62 13.46 1.86 5.29
CA PRO A 62 12.85 2.41 6.48
C PRO A 62 11.31 2.29 6.41
N TYR A 63 10.69 1.95 7.53
CA TYR A 63 9.24 1.89 7.67
C TYR A 63 8.83 2.13 9.13
N TYR A 64 7.61 2.60 9.33
CA TYR A 64 7.04 2.85 10.65
C TYR A 64 5.98 1.80 11.00
N VAL A 65 6.04 1.31 12.24
CA VAL A 65 5.07 0.36 12.80
C VAL A 65 4.48 0.87 14.11
N ASN A 66 3.30 0.34 14.45
CA ASN A 66 2.77 0.50 15.79
C ASN A 66 3.62 -0.34 16.78
N PRO A 67 4.19 0.25 17.85
CA PRO A 67 5.00 -0.48 18.82
C PRO A 67 4.22 -1.60 19.54
N GLU A 68 2.93 -1.40 19.78
CA GLU A 68 2.06 -2.40 20.40
C GLU A 68 1.91 -3.63 19.48
N MET A 69 1.64 -3.40 18.20
CA MET A 69 1.55 -4.44 17.15
C MET A 69 2.86 -5.24 17.06
N LEU A 70 4.00 -4.54 17.09
CA LEU A 70 5.32 -5.18 17.07
C LEU A 70 5.51 -6.09 18.30
N SER A 71 5.18 -5.59 19.49
CA SER A 71 5.33 -6.34 20.74
C SER A 71 4.38 -7.55 20.82
N LEU A 72 3.16 -7.43 20.32
CA LEU A 72 2.14 -8.48 20.37
C LEU A 72 2.40 -9.60 19.35
N HIS A 73 2.86 -9.26 18.14
CA HIS A 73 2.95 -10.22 17.05
C HIS A 73 4.36 -10.73 16.75
N PHE A 74 5.40 -9.98 17.13
CA PHE A 74 6.77 -10.24 16.72
C PHE A 74 7.78 -10.36 17.88
N SER A 75 7.35 -10.26 19.15
CA SER A 75 8.22 -10.50 20.30
C SER A 75 8.68 -11.98 20.41
N GLY A 76 9.88 -12.17 20.98
CA GLY A 76 10.45 -13.48 21.31
C GLY A 76 10.99 -14.29 20.11
N ALA A 77 10.72 -15.60 20.08
CA ALA A 77 11.23 -16.56 19.09
C ALA A 77 10.62 -16.44 17.67
N ASN A 78 9.90 -15.35 17.38
CA ASN A 78 9.14 -15.15 16.15
C ASN A 78 9.93 -14.40 15.04
N ALA A 79 11.26 -14.42 15.07
CA ALA A 79 12.11 -13.77 14.07
C ALA A 79 11.75 -14.15 12.62
N ARG A 80 11.35 -15.40 12.39
CA ARG A 80 10.87 -15.88 11.07
C ARG A 80 9.58 -15.18 10.60
N LYS A 81 8.68 -14.81 11.52
CA LYS A 81 7.46 -14.07 11.18
C LYS A 81 7.79 -12.62 10.84
N LEU A 82 8.70 -12.00 11.59
CA LEU A 82 9.18 -10.65 11.32
C LEU A 82 9.84 -10.58 9.93
N LEU A 83 10.75 -11.50 9.63
CA LEU A 83 11.39 -11.58 8.31
C LEU A 83 10.36 -11.74 7.17
N ARG A 84 9.31 -12.55 7.36
CA ARG A 84 8.25 -12.70 6.35
C ARG A 84 7.46 -11.40 6.16
N PHE A 85 7.21 -10.68 7.25
CA PHE A 85 6.55 -9.38 7.20
C PHE A 85 7.43 -8.34 6.50
N GLU A 86 8.71 -8.25 6.84
CA GLU A 86 9.68 -7.36 6.18
C GLU A 86 9.82 -7.67 4.68
N LYS A 87 9.82 -8.95 4.28
CA LYS A 87 9.75 -9.32 2.85
C LYS A 87 8.51 -8.76 2.15
N GLY A 88 7.39 -8.66 2.86
CA GLY A 88 6.18 -8.00 2.38
C GLY A 88 6.37 -6.50 2.19
N VAL A 89 6.97 -5.83 3.17
CA VAL A 89 7.32 -4.40 3.11
C VAL A 89 8.26 -4.13 1.94
N GLU A 90 9.35 -4.90 1.82
CA GLU A 90 10.32 -4.79 0.73
C GLU A 90 9.68 -5.02 -0.65
N LYS A 91 8.80 -6.02 -0.77
CA LYS A 91 8.07 -6.27 -2.02
C LYS A 91 7.18 -5.10 -2.42
N GLN A 92 6.53 -4.45 -1.45
CA GLN A 92 5.71 -3.27 -1.70
C GLN A 92 6.58 -2.08 -2.11
N HIS A 93 7.71 -1.86 -1.43
CA HIS A 93 8.67 -0.82 -1.78
C HIS A 93 9.24 -1.01 -3.19
N TYR A 94 9.66 -2.23 -3.52
CA TYR A 94 10.16 -2.58 -4.84
C TYR A 94 9.15 -2.23 -5.93
N ARG A 95 7.87 -2.57 -5.74
CA ARG A 95 6.81 -2.20 -6.71
C ARG A 95 6.69 -0.69 -6.88
N THR A 96 6.80 0.07 -5.80
CA THR A 96 6.80 1.53 -5.85
C THR A 96 8.02 2.05 -6.61
N LEU A 97 9.22 1.50 -6.38
CA LEU A 97 10.43 1.86 -7.12
C LEU A 97 10.30 1.56 -8.61
N VAL A 98 9.77 0.39 -8.98
CA VAL A 98 9.52 0.03 -10.38
C VAL A 98 8.59 1.03 -11.04
N TYR A 99 7.47 1.38 -10.39
CA TYR A 99 6.53 2.35 -10.93
C TYR A 99 7.14 3.75 -11.06
N ARG A 100 7.86 4.22 -10.05
CA ARG A 100 8.53 5.53 -10.10
C ARG A 100 9.62 5.57 -11.16
N CYS A 101 10.42 4.51 -11.28
CA CYS A 101 11.43 4.40 -12.33
C CYS A 101 10.80 4.46 -13.73
N TYR A 102 9.64 3.82 -13.94
CA TYR A 102 8.90 3.95 -15.19
C TYR A 102 8.51 5.40 -15.46
N LEU A 103 7.95 6.11 -14.47
CA LEU A 103 7.58 7.52 -14.62
C LEU A 103 8.81 8.42 -14.90
N GLU A 104 9.92 8.20 -14.21
CA GLU A 104 11.18 8.92 -14.43
C GLU A 104 11.73 8.69 -15.84
N SER A 105 11.67 7.44 -16.33
CA SER A 105 12.09 7.07 -17.68
C SER A 105 11.22 7.74 -18.75
N GLU A 106 9.89 7.73 -18.56
CA GLU A 106 8.95 8.43 -19.46
C GLU A 106 9.21 9.93 -19.47
N HIS A 107 9.44 10.53 -18.29
CA HIS A 107 9.77 11.95 -18.19
C HIS A 107 11.08 12.29 -18.92
N LYS A 108 12.12 11.48 -18.75
CA LYS A 108 13.40 11.65 -19.47
C LYS A 108 13.22 11.53 -20.99
N SER A 109 12.39 10.58 -21.45
CA SER A 109 12.06 10.42 -22.86
C SER A 109 11.33 11.64 -23.43
N GLN A 110 10.41 12.22 -22.65
CA GLN A 110 9.72 13.47 -23.01
C GLN A 110 10.69 14.65 -23.10
N LEU A 111 11.60 14.81 -22.14
CA LEU A 111 12.63 15.84 -22.18
C LEU A 111 13.52 15.68 -23.43
N LEU A 112 13.89 14.43 -23.77
CA LEU A 112 14.68 14.14 -24.96
C LEU A 112 13.92 14.50 -26.23
N SER A 113 12.65 14.12 -26.35
CA SER A 113 11.79 14.50 -27.48
C SER A 113 11.69 16.03 -27.63
N GLN A 114 11.55 16.76 -26.52
CA GLN A 114 11.49 18.22 -26.52
C GLN A 114 12.82 18.91 -26.86
N SER A 115 13.95 18.20 -26.71
CA SER A 115 15.28 18.70 -27.07
C SER A 115 15.51 18.73 -28.58
N HIS A 116 14.76 17.93 -29.34
CA HIS A 116 14.78 17.93 -30.80
C HIS A 116 13.71 18.90 -31.34
N GLY A 117 14.12 19.84 -32.20
CA GLY A 117 13.22 20.76 -32.86
C GLY A 117 12.36 20.10 -33.95
N PHE A 118 11.40 20.86 -34.50
CA PHE A 118 10.53 20.43 -35.62
C PHE A 118 11.32 19.91 -36.84
N PHE A 119 12.53 20.42 -37.04
CA PHE A 119 13.50 19.84 -37.96
C PHE A 119 14.48 18.98 -37.15
N SER A 120 14.53 17.68 -37.42
CA SER A 120 15.34 16.69 -36.71
C SER A 120 16.85 16.99 -36.64
N SER A 121 17.34 17.98 -37.41
CA SER A 121 18.73 18.47 -37.37
C SER A 121 19.00 19.62 -36.40
N ILE A 122 17.98 20.25 -35.80
CA ILE A 122 18.18 21.35 -34.83
C ILE A 122 18.02 20.79 -33.42
N VAL A 123 19.15 20.59 -32.74
CA VAL A 123 19.21 20.20 -31.33
C VAL A 123 19.29 21.46 -30.48
N ASN A 124 18.45 21.56 -29.47
CA ASN A 124 18.53 22.63 -28.48
C ASN A 124 19.45 22.18 -27.34
N GLU A 125 20.67 22.72 -27.29
CA GLU A 125 21.69 22.34 -26.30
C GLU A 125 21.24 22.54 -24.85
N GLU A 126 20.49 23.61 -24.56
CA GLU A 126 19.96 23.89 -23.21
C GLU A 126 19.01 22.78 -22.73
N LYS A 127 18.12 22.32 -23.61
CA LYS A 127 17.19 21.22 -23.31
C LYS A 127 17.91 19.87 -23.25
N LEU A 128 18.94 19.68 -24.05
CA LEU A 128 19.74 18.46 -24.01
C LEU A 128 20.54 18.36 -22.70
N ASP A 129 21.04 19.48 -22.19
CA ASP A 129 21.69 19.53 -20.88
C ASP A 129 20.73 19.17 -19.74
N ALA A 130 19.47 19.60 -19.83
CA ALA A 130 18.41 19.19 -18.90
C ALA A 130 18.16 17.66 -18.92
N VAL A 131 18.23 17.02 -20.09
CA VAL A 131 18.11 15.55 -20.22
C VAL A 131 19.31 14.84 -19.58
N ASN A 132 20.51 15.37 -19.78
CA ASN A 132 21.76 14.79 -19.28
C ASN A 132 21.88 14.92 -17.76
N SER A 133 21.45 16.06 -17.21
CA SER A 133 21.43 16.31 -15.77
C SER A 133 20.28 15.64 -15.03
N PHE A 134 19.24 15.16 -15.73
CA PHE A 134 18.11 14.45 -15.11
C PHE A 134 18.55 13.10 -14.51
N GLN A 135 18.52 13.05 -13.18
CA GLN A 135 18.86 11.86 -12.40
C GLN A 135 17.61 11.01 -12.14
N MET A 136 17.68 9.75 -12.56
CA MET A 136 16.62 8.75 -12.34
C MET A 136 16.88 8.03 -11.01
N MET A 137 16.62 8.73 -9.89
CA MET A 137 16.93 8.24 -8.54
C MET A 137 16.27 6.89 -8.26
N SER A 138 14.97 6.75 -8.57
CA SER A 138 14.25 5.51 -8.33
C SER A 138 14.78 4.36 -9.18
N CYS A 139 15.20 4.63 -10.42
CA CYS A 139 15.84 3.62 -11.27
C CYS A 139 17.23 3.21 -10.75
N ASN A 140 17.99 4.13 -10.16
CA ASN A 140 19.30 3.82 -9.58
C ASN A 140 19.16 2.96 -8.32
N GLU A 141 18.20 3.29 -7.46
CA GLU A 141 17.85 2.47 -6.29
C GLU A 141 17.38 1.08 -6.71
N LEU A 142 16.53 0.99 -7.73
CA LEU A 142 16.06 -0.27 -8.28
C LEU A 142 17.20 -1.15 -8.83
N LYS A 143 18.21 -0.55 -9.48
CA LYS A 143 19.40 -1.27 -9.96
C LYS A 143 20.27 -1.80 -8.83
N ALA A 144 20.32 -1.09 -7.70
CA ALA A 144 21.06 -1.51 -6.51
C ALA A 144 20.30 -2.53 -5.65
N TRP A 145 19.05 -2.83 -5.99
CA TRP A 145 18.18 -3.69 -5.21
C TRP A 145 18.67 -5.14 -5.15
N LYS A 146 18.70 -5.72 -3.95
CA LYS A 146 19.06 -7.12 -3.74
C LYS A 146 17.80 -7.99 -3.72
N SER A 147 17.68 -8.89 -4.69
CA SER A 147 16.68 -9.96 -4.68
C SER A 147 17.29 -11.22 -4.09
N GLU A 148 16.71 -11.74 -3.01
CA GLU A 148 16.95 -13.10 -2.49
C GLU A 148 16.38 -14.18 -3.41
#